data_AF-A0A2G9NWG8-F1
#
_entry.id   AF-A0A2G9NWG8-F1
#
_cell.length_a   1.000
_cell.length_b   1.000
_cell.length_c   1.000
_cell.angle_alpha   90.00
_cell.angle_beta   90.00
_cell.angle_gamma   90.00
#
_symmetry.space_group_name_H-M   'P 1'
#
loop_
_entity.id
_entity.type
_entity.pdbx_description
1 polymer ?
#
loop_
_entity_poly.entity_id
_entity_poly.type
_entity_poly.pdbx_seq_one_letter_code
_entity_poly.pdbx_strand_id
1 'polypeptide(L)'
;ADKNKSKAVKKLVSSAEFTQADNLLNQIKKENLEHPKLLELKSIIEDKINGGKNRIIIFCQYRDSIVKISKELNSINKVLARVFVGQAKKINTGEKATGLSQEEQQKIIKDFSSGEFNVLCATSIGEEGLDIPEVNTVIFYEPVPSAIRRIQRAGRTARLIPGELIMLVTKGTRDEAFYWASISKEKKMHKAIDDIKNDLNTGKLNTIKENINEDAEQKRLF
;
A
#
# COMPACT_ATOMS: atom_id res chain seq x y z
N ALA A 1 -23.09 -20.81 -13.53
CA ALA A 1 -21.83 -21.06 -12.80
C ALA A 1 -21.07 -22.21 -13.47
N ASP A 2 -19.80 -22.00 -13.80
CA ASP A 2 -18.97 -22.98 -14.52
C ASP A 2 -18.84 -24.34 -13.82
N LYS A 3 -18.91 -25.42 -14.61
CA LYS A 3 -18.91 -26.81 -14.15
C LYS A 3 -17.60 -27.25 -13.44
N ASN A 4 -16.52 -26.45 -13.50
CA ASN A 4 -15.19 -26.77 -12.98
C ASN A 4 -14.81 -26.18 -11.61
N LYS A 5 -15.76 -25.70 -10.80
CA LYS A 5 -15.44 -25.12 -9.46
C LYS A 5 -15.47 -26.17 -8.33
N SER A 6 -14.61 -25.99 -7.32
CA SER A 6 -14.47 -26.90 -6.16
C SER A 6 -15.77 -27.01 -5.35
N LYS A 7 -15.95 -28.11 -4.60
CA LYS A 7 -17.13 -28.32 -3.74
C LYS A 7 -17.35 -27.17 -2.75
N ALA A 8 -16.28 -26.61 -2.21
CA ALA A 8 -16.33 -25.46 -1.30
C ALA A 8 -16.89 -24.21 -1.99
N VAL A 9 -16.45 -23.93 -3.22
CA VAL A 9 -16.94 -22.79 -4.00
C VAL A 9 -18.42 -22.96 -4.36
N LYS A 10 -18.83 -24.18 -4.72
CA LYS A 10 -20.25 -24.48 -4.98
C LYS A 10 -21.11 -24.21 -3.74
N LYS A 11 -20.66 -24.67 -2.56
CA LYS A 11 -21.34 -24.45 -1.27
C LYS A 11 -21.44 -22.96 -0.91
N LEU A 12 -20.38 -22.19 -1.13
CA LEU A 12 -20.36 -20.75 -0.88
C LEU A 12 -21.35 -20.02 -1.79
N VAL A 13 -21.30 -20.30 -3.10
CA VAL A 13 -22.18 -19.63 -4.08
C VAL A 13 -23.65 -19.97 -3.86
N SER A 14 -23.95 -21.17 -3.33
CA SER A 14 -25.31 -21.57 -2.98
C SER A 14 -25.81 -21.03 -1.64
N SER A 15 -25.00 -20.29 -0.87
CA SER A 15 -25.42 -19.76 0.43
C SER A 15 -26.41 -18.60 0.24
N ALA A 16 -27.31 -18.42 1.22
CA ALA A 16 -28.29 -17.35 1.20
C ALA A 16 -27.60 -15.97 1.25
N GLU A 17 -26.56 -15.86 2.07
CA GLU A 17 -25.76 -14.65 2.25
C GLU A 17 -25.05 -14.26 0.95
N PHE A 18 -24.48 -15.23 0.24
CA PHE A 18 -23.83 -14.98 -1.05
C PHE A 18 -24.85 -14.52 -2.09
N THR A 19 -26.01 -15.17 -2.15
CA THR A 19 -27.08 -14.79 -3.08
C THR A 19 -27.60 -13.38 -2.80
N GLN A 20 -27.79 -13.03 -1.52
CA GLN A 20 -28.16 -11.68 -1.11
C GLN A 20 -27.10 -10.65 -1.51
N ALA A 21 -25.82 -10.95 -1.26
CA ALA A 21 -24.71 -10.07 -1.64
C ALA A 21 -24.61 -9.89 -3.16
N ASP A 22 -24.82 -10.95 -3.95
CA ASP A 22 -24.81 -10.89 -5.42
C ASP A 22 -25.97 -10.04 -5.96
N ASN A 23 -27.17 -10.19 -5.40
CA ASN A 23 -28.32 -9.37 -5.75
C ASN A 23 -28.09 -7.88 -5.46
N LEU A 24 -27.56 -7.55 -4.26
CA LEU A 24 -27.18 -6.18 -3.89
C LEU A 24 -26.13 -5.62 -4.84
N LEU A 25 -25.11 -6.41 -5.19
CA LEU A 25 -24.08 -6.00 -6.14
C LEU A 25 -24.65 -5.72 -7.53
N ASN A 26 -25.56 -6.56 -8.02
CA ASN A 26 -26.21 -6.37 -9.31
C ASN A 26 -27.10 -5.12 -9.33
N GLN A 27 -27.78 -4.82 -8.22
CA GLN A 27 -28.54 -3.58 -8.06
C GLN A 27 -27.61 -2.35 -8.11
N ILE A 28 -26.53 -2.35 -7.33
CA ILE A 28 -25.53 -1.25 -7.33
C ILE A 28 -24.96 -1.02 -8.73
N LYS A 29 -24.63 -2.09 -9.46
CA LYS A 29 -24.17 -2.01 -10.86
C LYS A 29 -25.22 -1.41 -11.79
N LYS A 30 -26.49 -1.80 -11.64
CA LYS A 30 -27.60 -1.28 -12.45
C LYS A 30 -27.82 0.21 -12.22
N GLU A 31 -27.67 0.66 -10.98
CA GLU A 31 -27.78 2.06 -10.58
C GLU A 31 -26.50 2.86 -10.86
N ASN A 32 -25.44 2.21 -11.37
CA ASN A 32 -24.11 2.79 -11.61
C ASN A 32 -23.56 3.55 -10.39
N LEU A 33 -23.84 3.05 -9.19
CA LEU A 33 -23.39 3.66 -7.94
C LEU A 33 -21.92 3.32 -7.71
N GLU A 34 -21.09 4.36 -7.71
CA GLU A 34 -19.67 4.25 -7.39
C GLU A 34 -19.40 4.45 -5.90
N HIS A 35 -18.33 3.83 -5.42
CA HIS A 35 -17.94 3.96 -4.03
C HIS A 35 -17.47 5.40 -3.74
N PRO A 36 -17.96 6.10 -2.69
CA PRO A 36 -17.65 7.50 -2.39
C PRO A 36 -16.15 7.82 -2.32
N LYS A 37 -15.36 6.86 -1.84
CA LYS A 37 -13.89 6.94 -1.78
C LYS A 37 -13.22 7.28 -3.12
N LEU A 38 -13.76 6.81 -4.24
CA LEU A 38 -13.22 7.15 -5.55
C LEU A 38 -13.46 8.63 -5.88
N LEU A 39 -14.64 9.16 -5.54
CA LEU A 39 -14.96 10.58 -5.70
C LEU A 39 -14.06 11.46 -4.83
N GLU A 40 -13.87 11.07 -3.57
CA GLU A 40 -12.97 11.75 -2.64
C GLU A 40 -11.53 11.77 -3.16
N LEU A 41 -11.04 10.63 -3.66
CA LEU A 41 -9.72 10.56 -4.28
C LEU A 41 -9.59 11.51 -5.48
N LYS A 42 -10.61 11.57 -6.36
CA LYS A 42 -10.61 12.48 -7.50
C LYS A 42 -10.53 13.93 -7.05
N SER A 43 -11.32 14.33 -6.04
CA SER A 43 -11.30 15.67 -5.46
C SER A 43 -9.91 16.03 -4.94
N ILE A 44 -9.30 15.15 -4.13
CA ILE A 44 -7.96 15.37 -3.58
C ILE A 44 -6.94 15.53 -4.71
N ILE A 45 -6.97 14.67 -5.73
CA ILE A 45 -6.03 14.75 -6.86
C ILE A 45 -6.21 16.06 -7.64
N GLU A 46 -7.45 16.45 -7.91
CA GLU A 46 -7.77 17.69 -8.60
C GLU A 46 -7.24 18.92 -7.84
N ASP A 47 -7.47 18.99 -6.53
CA ASP A 47 -6.96 20.07 -5.67
C ASP A 47 -5.43 20.14 -5.68
N LYS A 48 -4.75 18.98 -5.55
CA LYS A 48 -3.29 18.93 -5.55
C LYS A 48 -2.71 19.34 -6.90
N ILE A 49 -3.27 18.87 -8.01
CA ILE A 49 -2.77 19.21 -9.35
C ILE A 49 -3.05 20.68 -9.72
N ASN A 50 -4.18 21.24 -9.26
CA ASN A 50 -4.48 22.65 -9.45
C ASN A 50 -3.61 23.57 -8.58
N GLY A 51 -3.20 23.10 -7.40
CA GLY A 51 -2.26 23.80 -6.51
C GLY A 51 -0.81 23.87 -7.01
N GLY A 52 -0.48 23.20 -8.13
CA GLY A 52 0.83 23.26 -8.77
C GLY A 52 1.35 21.91 -9.26
N LYS A 53 2.62 21.87 -9.67
CA LYS A 53 3.26 20.64 -10.14
C LYS A 53 3.47 19.68 -8.97
N ASN A 54 2.61 18.67 -8.87
CA ASN A 54 2.70 17.62 -7.86
C ASN A 54 2.98 16.26 -8.51
N ARG A 55 3.98 15.55 -7.98
CA ARG A 55 4.18 14.12 -8.24
C ARG A 55 3.52 13.35 -7.11
N ILE A 56 2.58 12.48 -7.47
CA ILE A 56 1.72 11.79 -6.51
C ILE A 56 1.87 10.28 -6.70
N ILE A 57 1.93 9.54 -5.59
CA ILE A 57 1.82 8.09 -5.61
C ILE A 57 0.60 7.67 -4.85
N ILE A 58 -0.19 6.78 -5.45
CA ILE A 58 -1.39 6.21 -4.86
C ILE A 58 -1.16 4.72 -4.68
N PHE A 59 -1.36 4.24 -3.47
CA PHE A 59 -1.24 2.83 -3.13
C PHE A 59 -2.61 2.19 -2.86
N CYS A 60 -2.84 1.03 -3.47
CA CYS A 60 -4.03 0.20 -3.25
C CYS A 60 -3.61 -1.27 -3.17
N GLN A 61 -4.33 -2.09 -2.42
CA GLN A 61 -4.00 -3.49 -2.23
C GLN A 61 -4.21 -4.34 -3.49
N TYR A 62 -5.23 -4.00 -4.30
CA TYR A 62 -5.67 -4.84 -5.40
C TYR A 62 -5.34 -4.24 -6.78
N ARG A 63 -4.86 -5.09 -7.69
CA ARG A 63 -4.52 -4.70 -9.07
C ARG A 63 -5.74 -4.23 -9.87
N ASP A 64 -6.85 -4.94 -9.74
CA ASP A 64 -8.06 -4.59 -10.49
C ASP A 64 -8.56 -3.19 -10.05
N SER A 65 -8.45 -2.88 -8.76
CA SER A 65 -8.72 -1.55 -8.21
C SER A 65 -7.75 -0.49 -8.72
N ILE A 66 -6.44 -0.78 -8.79
CA ILE A 66 -5.45 0.22 -9.23
C ILE A 66 -5.64 0.59 -10.72
N VAL A 67 -6.01 -0.39 -11.55
CA VAL A 67 -6.32 -0.16 -12.96
C VAL A 67 -7.56 0.72 -13.10
N LYS A 68 -8.62 0.45 -12.34
CA LYS A 68 -9.82 1.29 -12.31
C LYS A 68 -9.50 2.71 -11.86
N ILE A 69 -8.78 2.87 -10.74
CA ILE A 69 -8.36 4.18 -10.21
C ILE A 69 -7.58 4.95 -11.28
N SER A 70 -6.57 4.34 -11.90
CA SER A 70 -5.76 4.99 -12.93
C SER A 70 -6.61 5.45 -14.12
N LYS A 71 -7.57 4.62 -14.57
CA LYS A 71 -8.50 5.00 -15.66
C LYS A 71 -9.35 6.22 -15.26
N GLU A 72 -9.92 6.21 -14.06
CA GLU A 72 -10.79 7.28 -13.57
C GLU A 72 -10.04 8.59 -13.34
N LEU A 73 -8.79 8.52 -12.86
CA LEU A 73 -7.96 9.71 -12.66
C LEU A 73 -7.52 10.36 -13.97
N ASN A 74 -7.28 9.59 -15.02
CA ASN A 74 -6.96 10.12 -16.35
C ASN A 74 -8.14 10.88 -17.01
N SER A 75 -9.35 10.85 -16.42
CA SER A 75 -10.45 11.72 -16.85
C SER A 75 -10.33 13.17 -16.34
N ILE A 76 -9.43 13.42 -15.37
CA ILE A 76 -9.21 14.73 -14.76
C ILE A 76 -8.20 15.50 -15.61
N ASN A 77 -8.46 16.78 -15.85
CA ASN A 77 -7.56 17.65 -16.61
C ASN A 77 -6.16 17.70 -15.96
N LYS A 78 -5.10 17.66 -16.78
CA LYS A 78 -3.68 17.69 -16.36
C LYS A 78 -3.22 16.48 -15.53
N VAL A 79 -4.04 15.45 -15.35
CA VAL A 79 -3.63 14.21 -14.70
C VAL A 79 -3.17 13.21 -15.75
N LEU A 80 -1.96 12.68 -15.56
CA LEU A 80 -1.41 11.55 -16.29
C LEU A 80 -1.09 10.47 -15.28
N ALA A 81 -1.98 9.49 -15.18
CA ALA A 81 -1.88 8.38 -14.24
C ALA A 81 -1.43 7.10 -14.96
N ARG A 82 -0.43 6.41 -14.39
CA ARG A 82 0.00 5.08 -14.87
C ARG A 82 0.01 4.05 -13.75
N VAL A 83 -0.24 2.80 -14.13
CA VAL A 83 -0.30 1.66 -13.21
C VAL A 83 1.09 1.06 -13.00
N PHE A 84 1.39 0.73 -11.75
CA PHE A 84 2.60 0.03 -11.31
C PHE A 84 2.24 -1.20 -10.47
N VAL A 85 2.43 -2.39 -11.03
CA VAL A 85 2.10 -3.66 -10.34
C VAL A 85 3.28 -4.62 -10.36
N GLY A 86 3.23 -5.62 -9.47
CA GLY A 86 4.27 -6.66 -9.39
C GLY A 86 4.36 -7.54 -10.64
N GLN A 87 5.44 -8.33 -10.72
CA GLN A 87 5.79 -9.10 -11.92
C GLN A 87 4.88 -10.31 -12.18
N ALA A 88 4.25 -10.86 -11.14
CA ALA A 88 3.40 -12.03 -11.28
C ALA A 88 2.32 -11.79 -12.32
N LYS A 89 2.26 -12.62 -13.37
CA LYS A 89 1.25 -12.47 -14.42
C LYS A 89 -0.08 -13.06 -13.93
N LYS A 90 -1.11 -12.21 -13.77
CA LYS A 90 -2.48 -12.67 -13.56
C LYS A 90 -3.15 -12.72 -14.93
N ILE A 91 -3.47 -13.93 -15.40
CA ILE A 91 -4.28 -14.12 -16.61
C ILE A 91 -5.74 -14.11 -16.15
N ASN A 92 -6.43 -12.98 -16.33
CA ASN A 92 -7.88 -12.98 -16.29
C ASN A 92 -8.36 -13.42 -17.69
N THR A 93 -9.27 -14.40 -17.75
CA THR A 93 -9.90 -14.87 -18.99
C THR A 93 -10.40 -13.69 -19.84
N GLY A 94 -9.69 -13.34 -20.91
CA GLY A 94 -10.06 -12.28 -21.85
C GLY A 94 -9.30 -10.95 -21.75
N GLU A 95 -8.46 -10.71 -20.73
CA GLU A 95 -7.69 -9.45 -20.59
C GLU A 95 -6.17 -9.69 -20.61
N LYS A 96 -5.40 -8.69 -21.04
CA LYS A 96 -3.93 -8.72 -21.04
C LYS A 96 -3.39 -9.08 -19.66
N ALA A 97 -2.37 -9.95 -19.62
CA ALA A 97 -1.64 -10.28 -18.40
C ALA A 97 -1.17 -8.99 -17.71
N THR A 98 -1.58 -8.79 -16.46
CA THR A 98 -1.38 -7.49 -15.77
C THR A 98 0.01 -7.30 -15.17
N GLY A 99 0.81 -8.36 -15.05
CA GLY A 99 2.14 -8.28 -14.41
C GLY A 99 3.16 -7.56 -15.30
N LEU A 100 3.97 -6.68 -14.70
CA LEU A 100 5.03 -5.92 -15.39
C LEU A 100 6.37 -6.65 -15.29
N SER A 101 7.14 -6.71 -16.36
CA SER A 101 8.53 -7.16 -16.32
C SER A 101 9.40 -6.18 -15.50
N GLN A 102 10.59 -6.63 -15.06
CA GLN A 102 11.55 -5.75 -14.38
C GLN A 102 11.92 -4.53 -15.25
N GLU A 103 12.10 -4.73 -16.56
CA GLU A 103 12.41 -3.66 -17.51
C GLU A 103 11.24 -2.66 -17.63
N GLU A 104 10.00 -3.15 -17.70
CA GLU A 104 8.81 -2.30 -17.73
C GLU A 104 8.67 -1.49 -16.44
N GLN A 105 8.94 -2.12 -15.28
CA GLN A 105 8.94 -1.45 -13.99
C GLN A 105 10.00 -0.34 -13.93
N GLN A 106 11.23 -0.62 -14.35
CA GLN A 106 12.31 0.37 -14.41
C GLN A 106 11.96 1.54 -15.33
N LYS A 107 11.38 1.25 -16.51
CA LYS A 107 10.94 2.28 -17.46
C LYS A 107 9.86 3.18 -16.85
N ILE A 108 8.84 2.59 -16.22
CA ILE A 108 7.75 3.36 -15.59
C ILE A 108 8.31 4.27 -14.48
N ILE A 109 9.25 3.78 -13.68
CA ILE A 109 9.88 4.58 -12.63
C ILE A 109 10.74 5.71 -13.22
N LYS A 110 11.48 5.44 -14.30
CA LYS A 110 12.26 6.46 -15.02
C LYS A 110 11.34 7.55 -15.57
N ASP A 111 10.30 7.17 -16.30
CA ASP A 111 9.30 8.08 -16.88
C ASP A 111 8.60 8.92 -15.79
N PHE A 112 8.30 8.31 -14.64
CA PHE A 112 7.72 9.02 -13.50
C PHE A 112 8.70 10.06 -12.91
N SER A 113 9.96 9.67 -12.77
CA SER A 113 11.03 10.51 -12.23
C SER A 113 11.34 11.71 -13.13
N SER A 114 11.30 11.53 -14.46
CA SER A 114 11.47 12.62 -15.43
C SER A 114 10.23 13.50 -15.56
N GLY A 115 9.09 13.09 -15.01
CA GLY A 115 7.84 13.85 -15.04
C GLY A 115 7.04 13.70 -16.32
N GLU A 116 7.24 12.61 -17.08
CA GLU A 116 6.41 12.26 -18.25
C GLU A 116 4.95 12.02 -17.85
N PHE A 117 4.73 11.65 -16.60
CA PHE A 117 3.42 11.55 -15.98
C PHE A 117 3.55 11.89 -14.48
N ASN A 118 2.44 12.29 -13.85
CA ASN A 118 2.45 12.92 -12.53
C ASN A 118 1.76 12.09 -11.44
N VAL A 119 1.07 11.00 -11.80
CA VAL A 119 0.43 10.10 -10.83
C VAL A 119 0.85 8.65 -11.06
N LEU A 120 1.48 8.03 -10.06
CA LEU A 120 1.83 6.61 -10.06
C LEU A 120 0.82 5.83 -9.21
N CYS A 121 0.06 4.93 -9.82
CA CYS A 121 -0.93 4.10 -9.13
C CYS A 121 -0.32 2.70 -8.90
N ALA A 122 0.08 2.39 -7.66
CA ALA A 122 0.88 1.22 -7.34
C ALA A 122 0.20 0.20 -6.40
N THR A 123 0.43 -1.10 -6.61
CA THR A 123 0.01 -2.17 -5.66
C THR A 123 1.09 -2.65 -4.71
N SER A 124 2.34 -2.35 -5.02
CA SER A 124 3.51 -2.93 -4.37
C SER A 124 4.20 -1.90 -3.49
N ILE A 125 3.84 -1.92 -2.20
CA ILE A 125 4.76 -1.49 -1.12
C ILE A 125 5.28 -2.71 -0.37
N GLY A 126 4.67 -3.90 -0.44
CA GLY A 126 4.96 -4.99 0.50
C GLY A 126 6.04 -6.00 0.09
N GLU A 127 6.34 -6.16 -1.19
CA GLU A 127 7.04 -7.38 -1.66
C GLU A 127 8.51 -7.19 -2.04
N GLU A 128 8.94 -6.05 -2.60
CA GLU A 128 10.36 -5.88 -2.96
C GLU A 128 10.78 -4.41 -3.18
N GLY A 129 12.10 -4.19 -3.20
CA GLY A 129 12.80 -2.90 -3.14
C GLY A 129 12.66 -2.00 -4.37
N LEU A 130 11.46 -1.49 -4.61
CA LEU A 130 11.27 -0.41 -5.55
C LEU A 130 11.96 0.85 -5.02
N ASP A 131 12.95 1.36 -5.76
CA ASP A 131 13.51 2.69 -5.53
C ASP A 131 12.49 3.70 -6.04
N ILE A 132 11.65 4.18 -5.12
CA ILE A 132 10.59 5.11 -5.45
C ILE A 132 11.21 6.51 -5.49
N PRO A 133 10.98 7.28 -6.56
CA PRO A 133 11.54 8.62 -6.69
C PRO A 133 10.88 9.60 -5.72
N GLU A 134 11.46 10.78 -5.62
CA GLU A 134 10.98 11.86 -4.76
C GLU A 134 9.62 12.39 -5.23
N VAL A 135 8.65 12.45 -4.30
CA VAL A 135 7.25 12.78 -4.57
C VAL A 135 6.70 13.76 -3.56
N ASN A 136 5.70 14.52 -3.95
CA ASN A 136 5.08 15.54 -3.10
C ASN A 136 4.02 14.92 -2.18
N THR A 137 3.21 13.99 -2.70
CA THR A 137 2.10 13.41 -1.95
C THR A 137 2.08 11.89 -2.11
N VAL A 138 1.93 11.19 -0.99
CA VAL A 138 1.65 9.75 -0.97
C VAL A 138 0.25 9.53 -0.44
N ILE A 139 -0.59 8.83 -1.20
CA ILE A 139 -1.98 8.54 -0.86
C ILE A 139 -2.14 7.03 -0.70
N PHE A 140 -2.69 6.61 0.43
CA PHE A 140 -3.17 5.25 0.63
C PHE A 140 -4.68 5.21 0.37
N TYR A 141 -5.10 4.49 -0.67
CA TYR A 141 -6.52 4.29 -0.98
C TYR A 141 -7.23 3.45 0.10
N GLU A 142 -6.48 2.64 0.82
CA GLU A 142 -6.98 1.91 1.98
C GLU A 142 -5.87 1.79 3.03
N PRO A 143 -6.23 1.63 4.32
CA PRO A 143 -5.24 1.51 5.37
C PRO A 143 -4.48 0.19 5.25
N VAL A 144 -3.19 0.28 4.90
CA VAL A 144 -2.28 -0.88 4.83
C VAL A 144 -1.17 -0.72 5.88
N PRO A 145 -1.30 -1.34 7.08
CA PRO A 145 -0.39 -1.14 8.20
C PRO A 145 1.09 -1.35 7.92
N SER A 146 1.42 -2.35 7.09
CA SER A 146 2.79 -2.66 6.72
C SER A 146 3.38 -1.65 5.73
N ALA A 147 2.53 -1.02 4.93
CA ALA A 147 2.92 -0.16 3.83
C ALA A 147 3.31 1.24 4.31
N ILE A 148 2.58 1.81 5.27
CA ILE A 148 2.95 3.07 5.95
C ILE A 148 4.36 2.98 6.52
N ARG A 149 4.62 1.92 7.29
CA ARG A 149 5.92 1.68 7.91
C ARG A 149 7.05 1.57 6.89
N ARG A 150 6.81 0.95 5.73
CA ARG A 150 7.83 0.90 4.68
C ARG A 150 8.07 2.29 4.08
N ILE A 151 7.04 3.08 3.81
CA ILE A 151 7.22 4.45 3.30
C ILE A 151 8.01 5.31 4.30
N GLN A 152 7.69 5.23 5.59
CA GLN A 152 8.41 5.95 6.64
C GLN A 152 9.87 5.49 6.81
N ARG A 153 10.13 4.18 6.69
CA ARG A 153 11.50 3.63 6.71
C ARG A 153 12.28 3.98 5.45
N ALA A 154 11.66 3.87 4.28
CA ALA A 154 12.25 4.24 3.01
C ALA A 154 12.62 5.72 3.02
N GLY A 155 11.76 6.61 3.53
CA GLY A 155 12.11 8.02 3.72
C GLY A 155 13.29 8.30 4.65
N ARG A 156 13.74 7.33 5.46
CA ARG A 156 14.97 7.42 6.28
C ARG A 156 16.23 6.84 5.61
N THR A 157 16.08 5.97 4.62
CA THR A 157 17.21 5.29 3.94
C THR A 157 17.34 5.62 2.45
N ALA A 158 16.32 6.20 1.82
CA ALA A 158 16.28 6.46 0.39
C ALA A 158 15.20 7.50 0.05
N ARG A 159 15.62 8.72 -0.34
CA ARG A 159 15.04 9.65 -1.36
C ARG A 159 13.51 9.82 -1.51
N LEU A 160 12.71 9.34 -0.57
CA LEU A 160 11.27 9.58 -0.44
C LEU A 160 11.09 10.64 0.62
N ILE A 161 11.03 11.91 0.21
CA ILE A 161 10.58 13.01 1.07
C ILE A 161 9.14 13.31 0.65
N PRO A 162 8.12 12.59 1.15
CA PRO A 162 6.75 13.01 0.94
C PRO A 162 6.55 14.36 1.63
N GLY A 163 6.12 15.37 0.86
CA GLY A 163 5.60 16.61 1.43
C GLY A 163 4.33 16.37 2.26
N GLU A 164 3.56 15.34 1.92
CA GLU A 164 2.31 14.99 2.59
C GLU A 164 1.96 13.50 2.44
N LEU A 165 1.39 12.91 3.50
CA LEU A 165 0.86 11.55 3.51
C LEU A 165 -0.65 11.58 3.83
N ILE A 166 -1.45 11.01 2.94
CA ILE A 166 -2.92 10.96 3.04
C ILE A 166 -3.36 9.50 3.11
N MET A 167 -4.33 9.20 3.97
CA MET A 167 -4.92 7.87 4.08
C MET A 167 -6.44 7.96 4.00
N LEU A 168 -7.03 7.27 3.02
CA LEU A 168 -8.47 7.15 2.88
C LEU A 168 -8.97 5.98 3.73
N VAL A 169 -9.99 6.25 4.55
CA VAL A 169 -10.63 5.27 5.44
C VAL A 169 -12.13 5.36 5.24
N THR A 170 -12.77 4.24 4.90
CA THR A 170 -14.24 4.19 4.87
C THR A 170 -14.78 3.96 6.27
N LYS A 171 -15.63 4.87 6.75
CA LYS A 171 -16.26 4.76 8.08
C LYS A 171 -17.19 3.55 8.16
N GLY A 172 -17.24 2.90 9.33
CA GLY A 172 -18.11 1.74 9.57
C GLY A 172 -17.72 0.48 8.80
N THR A 173 -16.52 0.42 8.23
CA THR A 173 -16.00 -0.79 7.56
C THR A 173 -14.74 -1.30 8.25
N ARG A 174 -14.20 -2.42 7.74
CA ARG A 174 -12.94 -3.00 8.24
C ARG A 174 -11.75 -2.04 8.10
N ASP A 175 -11.85 -1.01 7.28
CA ASP A 175 -10.80 0.01 7.13
C ASP A 175 -10.45 0.64 8.49
N GLU A 176 -11.44 0.93 9.34
CA GLU A 176 -11.18 1.54 10.67
C GLU A 176 -10.30 0.64 11.54
N ALA A 177 -10.59 -0.67 11.56
CA ALA A 177 -9.79 -1.63 12.31
C ALA A 177 -8.35 -1.70 11.79
N PHE A 178 -8.17 -1.72 10.46
CA PHE A 178 -6.84 -1.69 9.85
C PHE A 178 -6.12 -0.36 10.10
N TYR A 179 -6.82 0.76 10.10
CA TYR A 179 -6.28 2.07 10.44
C TYR A 179 -5.74 2.10 11.87
N TRP A 180 -6.55 1.73 12.86
CA TRP A 180 -6.12 1.67 14.26
C TRP A 180 -4.98 0.68 14.50
N ALA A 181 -5.02 -0.47 13.82
CA ALA A 181 -3.93 -1.43 13.86
C ALA A 181 -2.62 -0.82 13.30
N SER A 182 -2.71 0.01 12.27
CA SER A 182 -1.57 0.74 11.69
C SER A 182 -0.97 1.74 12.69
N ILE A 183 -1.81 2.59 13.29
CA ILE A 183 -1.39 3.59 14.28
C ILE A 183 -0.78 2.94 15.52
N SER A 184 -1.40 1.88 16.04
CA SER A 184 -0.88 1.15 17.21
C SER A 184 0.50 0.53 16.91
N LYS A 185 0.64 -0.05 15.73
CA LYS A 185 1.89 -0.60 15.23
C LYS A 185 2.98 0.48 15.10
N GLU A 186 2.67 1.66 14.59
CA GLU A 186 3.60 2.78 14.49
C GLU A 186 4.07 3.25 15.88
N LYS A 187 3.14 3.47 16.82
CA LYS A 187 3.47 3.87 18.20
C LYS A 187 4.41 2.87 18.89
N LYS A 188 4.16 1.57 18.73
CA LYS A 188 5.03 0.51 19.27
C LYS A 188 6.45 0.57 18.69
N MET A 189 6.59 0.90 17.41
CA MET A 189 7.90 1.03 16.76
C MET A 189 8.68 2.21 17.32
N HIS A 190 8.05 3.38 17.45
CA HIS A 190 8.71 4.55 18.05
C HIS A 190 9.16 4.28 19.47
N LYS A 191 8.28 3.68 20.29
CA LYS A 191 8.63 3.28 21.65
C LYS A 191 9.84 2.35 21.68
N ALA A 192 9.88 1.31 20.83
CA ALA A 192 11.02 0.40 20.78
C ALA A 192 12.33 1.10 20.37
N ILE A 193 12.28 2.08 19.47
CA ILE A 193 13.47 2.88 19.09
C ILE A 193 13.95 3.73 20.26
N ASP A 194 13.02 4.36 20.98
CA ASP A 194 13.35 5.20 22.13
C ASP A 194 13.92 4.37 23.29
N ASP A 195 13.35 3.18 23.54
CA ASP A 195 13.86 2.22 24.51
C ASP A 195 15.31 1.80 24.16
N ILE A 196 15.60 1.47 22.89
CA ILE A 196 16.97 1.14 22.42
C ILE A 196 17.93 2.31 22.62
N LYS A 197 17.52 3.55 22.30
CA LYS A 197 18.35 4.73 22.50
C LYS A 197 18.66 4.95 23.98
N ASN A 198 17.67 4.75 24.84
CA ASN A 198 17.84 4.89 26.29
C ASN A 198 18.79 3.81 26.84
N ASP A 199 18.68 2.57 26.38
CA ASP A 199 19.59 1.48 26.77
C ASP A 199 21.04 1.71 26.30
N LEU A 200 21.22 2.30 25.10
CA LEU A 200 22.53 2.72 24.61
C LEU A 200 23.12 3.87 25.44
N ASN A 201 22.32 4.88 25.75
CA ASN A 201 22.76 6.05 26.52
C ASN A 201 23.05 5.74 27.99
N THR A 202 22.35 4.75 28.57
CA THR A 202 22.54 4.32 29.96
C THR A 202 23.62 3.26 30.13
N GLY A 203 24.27 2.83 29.04
CA GLY A 203 25.36 1.84 29.08
C GLY A 203 24.93 0.42 29.44
N LYS A 204 23.64 0.15 29.63
CA LYS A 204 23.10 -1.17 30.03
C LYS A 204 23.52 -2.31 29.09
N LEU A 205 23.68 -2.02 27.80
CA LEU A 205 24.13 -3.00 26.81
C LEU A 205 25.59 -3.45 27.01
N ASN A 206 26.44 -2.59 27.58
CA ASN A 206 27.81 -2.98 27.93
C ASN A 206 27.82 -3.83 29.20
N THR A 207 26.99 -3.50 30.19
CA THR A 207 26.84 -4.28 31.43
C THR A 207 26.32 -5.70 31.15
N ILE A 208 25.41 -5.86 30.18
CA ILE A 208 24.92 -7.18 29.76
C ILE A 208 26.02 -7.99 29.05
N LYS A 209 26.85 -7.35 28.22
CA LYS A 209 27.98 -8.04 27.55
C LYS A 209 29.08 -8.46 28.53
N GLU A 210 29.38 -7.64 29.53
CA GLU A 210 30.34 -7.95 30.58
C GLU A 210 29.87 -9.16 31.40
N ASN A 211 28.60 -9.18 31.84
CA ASN A 211 28.03 -10.30 32.59
C ASN A 211 27.99 -11.61 31.79
N ILE A 212 27.70 -11.56 30.47
CA ILE A 212 27.70 -12.77 29.63
C ILE A 212 29.12 -13.33 29.44
N ASN A 213 30.14 -12.46 29.36
CA ASN A 213 31.53 -12.90 29.27
C ASN A 213 32.03 -13.48 30.60
N GLU A 214 31.66 -12.88 31.74
CA GLU A 214 31.99 -13.42 33.06
C GLU A 214 31.37 -14.81 33.30
N ASP A 215 30.11 -15.01 32.93
CA ASP A 215 29.43 -16.32 33.00
C ASP A 215 30.06 -17.36 32.06
N ALA A 216 30.57 -16.93 30.91
CA ALA A 216 31.23 -17.82 29.94
C ALA A 216 32.65 -18.21 30.38
N GLU A 217 33.38 -17.32 31.05
CA GLU A 217 34.68 -17.63 31.65
C GLU A 217 34.55 -18.53 32.88
N GLN A 218 33.55 -18.31 33.74
CA GLN A 218 33.30 -19.19 34.90
C GLN A 218 32.93 -20.61 34.48
N LYS A 219 32.21 -20.79 33.37
CA LYS A 219 31.90 -22.12 32.81
C LYS A 219 33.07 -22.83 32.13
N ARG A 220 34.18 -22.14 31.84
CA ARG A 220 35.41 -22.73 31.29
C ARG A 220 36.40 -23.19 32.37
N LEU A 221 36.22 -22.76 33.61
CA LEU A 221 37.07 -23.13 34.76
C LEU A 221 36.61 -24.39 35.52
N PHE A 222 35.52 -25.03 35.07
CA PHE A 222 35.04 -26.34 35.54
C PHE A 222 35.03 -27.34 34.37
#